data_AF-A0A661JY33-F1
#
_entry.id   AF-A0A661JY33-F1
#
_cell.length_a   1.000
_cell.length_b   1.000
_cell.length_c   1.000
_cell.angle_alpha   90.00
_cell.angle_beta   90.00
_cell.angle_gamma   90.00
#
_symmetry.space_group_name_H-M   'P 1'
#
loop_
_entity.id
_entity.type
_entity.pdbx_description
1 polymer ?
#
loop_
_entity_poly.entity_id
_entity_poly.type
_entity_poly.pdbx_seq_one_letter_code
_entity_poly.pdbx_strand_id
1 'polypeptide(L)'
;MAQDRLSRIGDFHIKLNLQAVRSKKIKHLSKGYKQRLKLFIALSNDKPVLVLDDPFDGFDTIQLLDILALIKQENRKGRTTKKLEEKEV
;
A
#
# COMPACT_ATOMS: atom_id res chain seq x y z
N MET A 1 4.63 5.99 -19.85
CA MET A 1 3.54 5.03 -19.59
C MET A 1 4.02 3.71 -19.00
N ALA A 2 4.80 2.86 -19.70
CA ALA A 2 5.28 1.59 -19.13
C ALA A 2 6.41 1.77 -18.09
N GLN A 3 7.36 2.68 -18.37
CA GLN A 3 8.49 3.00 -17.49
C GLN A 3 8.04 3.57 -16.13
N ASP A 4 7.03 4.45 -16.15
CA ASP A 4 6.48 5.10 -14.95
C ASP A 4 5.81 4.08 -14.02
N ARG A 5 5.12 3.09 -14.59
CA ARG A 5 4.49 2.00 -13.83
C ARG A 5 5.52 1.13 -13.14
N LEU A 6 6.57 0.72 -13.84
CA LEU A 6 7.65 -0.11 -13.28
C LEU A 6 8.40 0.63 -12.17
N SER A 7 8.64 1.93 -12.35
CA SER A 7 9.23 2.79 -11.31
C SER A 7 8.37 2.84 -10.05
N ARG A 8 7.06 3.10 -10.19
CA ARG A 8 6.10 3.08 -9.05
C ARG A 8 6.09 1.74 -8.32
N ILE A 9 6.10 0.63 -9.05
CA ILE A 9 6.14 -0.72 -8.47
C ILE A 9 7.42 -0.90 -7.66
N GLY A 10 8.57 -0.49 -8.18
CA GLY A 10 9.85 -0.53 -7.47
C GLY A 10 9.81 0.26 -6.16
N ASP A 11 9.28 1.48 -6.21
CA ASP A 11 9.15 2.37 -5.05
C ASP A 11 8.28 1.74 -3.96
N PHE A 12 7.08 1.25 -4.29
CA PHE A 12 6.17 0.68 -3.29
C PHE A 12 6.69 -0.64 -2.71
N HIS A 13 7.41 -1.43 -3.50
CA HIS A 13 8.05 -2.67 -3.02
C HIS A 13 9.04 -2.39 -1.88
N ILE A 14 9.78 -1.28 -1.97
CA ILE A 14 10.69 -0.81 -0.92
C ILE A 14 9.91 -0.19 0.25
N LYS A 15 9.01 0.76 -0.02
CA LYS A 15 8.29 1.52 1.03
C LYS A 15 7.40 0.65 1.91
N LEU A 16 6.85 -0.44 1.36
CA LEU A 16 6.03 -1.40 2.11
C LEU A 16 6.86 -2.56 2.68
N ASN A 17 8.20 -2.47 2.58
CA ASN A 17 9.14 -3.44 3.12
C ASN A 17 8.80 -4.90 2.73
N LEU A 18 8.53 -5.12 1.44
CA LEU A 18 8.20 -6.45 0.89
C LEU A 18 9.44 -7.24 0.44
N GLN A 19 10.62 -6.64 0.51
CA GLN A 19 11.90 -7.25 0.12
C GLN A 19 12.15 -8.58 0.86
N ALA A 20 11.94 -8.59 2.18
CA ALA A 20 12.22 -9.74 3.04
C ALA A 20 11.32 -10.96 2.77
N VAL A 21 10.23 -10.78 2.02
CA VAL A 21 9.24 -11.83 1.75
C VAL A 21 9.02 -12.09 0.26
N ARG A 22 9.81 -11.47 -0.62
CA ARG A 22 9.66 -11.56 -2.09
C ARG A 22 9.63 -13.00 -2.61
N SER A 23 10.43 -13.89 -2.02
CA SER A 23 10.54 -15.29 -2.45
C SER A 23 9.62 -16.26 -1.67
N LYS A 24 8.81 -15.75 -0.73
CA LYS A 24 7.91 -16.59 0.08
C LYS A 24 6.57 -16.76 -0.63
N LYS A 25 5.98 -17.96 -0.54
CA LYS A 25 4.59 -18.17 -1.00
C LYS A 25 3.63 -17.37 -0.11
N ILE A 26 2.58 -16.81 -0.71
CA ILE A 26 1.57 -15.97 -0.02
C ILE A 26 1.00 -16.65 1.24
N LYS A 27 0.78 -17.97 1.19
CA LYS A 27 0.27 -18.75 2.32
C LYS A 27 1.15 -18.71 3.57
N HIS A 28 2.45 -18.45 3.42
CA HIS A 28 3.43 -18.37 4.52
C HIS A 28 3.68 -16.94 5.02
N LEU A 29 2.98 -15.94 4.48
CA LEU A 29 3.07 -14.57 4.96
C LEU A 29 2.28 -14.38 6.26
N SER A 30 2.80 -13.58 7.18
CA SER A 30 2.05 -13.14 8.35
C SER A 30 0.85 -12.28 7.93
N LYS A 31 -0.12 -12.07 8.83
CA LYS A 31 -1.28 -11.20 8.59
C LYS A 31 -0.84 -9.81 8.10
N GLY A 32 0.11 -9.18 8.80
CA GLY A 32 0.66 -7.88 8.42
C GLY A 32 1.33 -7.88 7.04
N TYR A 33 2.11 -8.91 6.69
CA TYR A 33 2.70 -9.01 5.34
C TYR A 33 1.65 -9.23 4.24
N LYS A 34 0.59 -9.98 4.52
CA LYS A 34 -0.55 -10.10 3.59
C LYS A 34 -1.24 -8.77 3.39
N GLN A 35 -1.41 -7.98 4.45
CA GLN A 35 -2.02 -6.66 4.36
C GLN A 35 -1.15 -5.67 3.59
N ARG A 36 0.17 -5.65 3.84
CA ARG A 36 1.15 -4.89 3.03
C ARG A 36 1.09 -5.27 1.55
N LEU A 37 0.98 -6.57 1.24
CA LEU A 37 0.87 -7.04 -0.13
C LEU A 37 -0.43 -6.55 -0.80
N LYS A 38 -1.57 -6.56 -0.09
CA LYS A 38 -2.83 -5.98 -0.61
C LYS A 38 -2.67 -4.49 -0.92
N LEU A 39 -2.10 -3.72 0.02
CA LEU A 39 -1.82 -2.30 -0.19
C LEU A 39 -0.87 -2.04 -1.34
N PHE A 40 0.17 -2.87 -1.48
CA PHE A 40 1.11 -2.79 -2.60
C PHE A 40 0.39 -2.96 -3.95
N ILE A 41 -0.48 -3.96 -4.07
CA ILE A 41 -1.27 -4.21 -5.29
C ILE A 41 -2.19 -3.00 -5.57
N ALA A 42 -2.86 -2.51 -4.53
CA ALA A 42 -3.77 -1.37 -4.61
C ALA A 42 -3.07 -0.07 -5.06
N LEU A 43 -1.92 0.26 -4.45
CA LEU A 43 -1.14 1.46 -4.75
C LEU A 43 -0.40 1.37 -6.09
N SER A 44 0.03 0.18 -6.48
CA SER A 44 0.66 -0.06 -7.79
C SER A 44 -0.30 0.08 -8.95
N ASN A 45 -1.61 0.00 -8.70
CA ASN A 45 -2.61 0.29 -9.71
C ASN A 45 -2.62 1.79 -10.01
N ASP A 46 -2.62 2.17 -11.29
CA ASP A 46 -2.59 3.57 -11.71
C ASP A 46 -4.00 4.11 -11.90
N LYS A 47 -4.72 4.24 -10.78
CA LYS A 47 -6.08 4.79 -10.75
C LYS A 47 -6.08 6.12 -10.00
N PRO A 48 -6.87 7.12 -10.46
CA PRO A 48 -6.94 8.41 -9.79
C PRO A 48 -7.63 8.32 -8.43
N VAL A 49 -8.54 7.35 -8.25
CA VAL A 49 -9.23 7.10 -6.99
C VAL A 49 -8.98 5.67 -6.53
N LEU A 50 -8.66 5.51 -5.26
CA LEU A 50 -8.48 4.23 -4.59
C LEU A 50 -9.44 4.15 -3.39
N VAL A 51 -10.23 3.09 -3.34
CA VAL A 51 -11.12 2.80 -2.20
C VAL A 51 -10.57 1.59 -1.48
N LEU A 52 -10.41 1.69 -0.17
CA LEU A 52 -9.82 0.66 0.68
C LEU A 52 -10.80 0.25 1.77
N ASP A 53 -11.12 -1.04 1.82
CA ASP A 53 -11.87 -1.65 2.92
C ASP A 53 -10.92 -2.23 3.95
N ASP A 54 -11.10 -1.84 5.20
CA ASP A 54 -10.23 -2.15 6.34
C ASP A 54 -8.73 -2.29 5.99
N PRO A 55 -8.08 -1.24 5.43
CA PRO A 55 -6.72 -1.36 4.94
C PRO A 55 -5.69 -1.53 6.04
N PHE A 56 -6.05 -1.25 7.28
CA PHE A 56 -5.11 -1.07 8.39
C PHE A 56 -5.12 -2.24 9.38
N ASP A 57 -5.99 -3.23 9.19
CA ASP A 57 -6.03 -4.42 10.04
C ASP A 57 -4.75 -5.25 9.94
N GLY A 58 -4.15 -5.54 11.11
CA GLY A 58 -2.92 -6.31 11.24
C GLY A 58 -1.62 -5.50 11.16
N PHE A 59 -1.70 -4.17 11.15
CA PHE A 59 -0.56 -3.29 11.41
C PHE A 59 -0.46 -2.95 12.90
N ASP A 60 0.77 -2.87 13.42
CA ASP A 60 1.00 -2.18 14.69
C ASP A 60 1.00 -0.66 14.49
N THR A 61 0.96 0.09 15.60
CA THR A 61 0.87 1.56 15.60
C THR A 61 1.97 2.22 14.78
N ILE A 62 3.21 1.71 14.85
CA ILE A 62 4.35 2.31 14.15
C ILE A 62 4.19 2.08 12.65
N GLN A 63 3.88 0.86 12.25
CA GLN A 63 3.65 0.52 10.85
C GLN A 63 2.47 1.30 10.25
N LEU A 64 1.42 1.54 11.03
CA LEU A 64 0.27 2.32 10.58
C LEU A 64 0.67 3.77 10.25
N LEU A 65 1.50 4.40 11.08
CA LEU A 65 1.98 5.77 10.82
C LEU A 65 2.76 5.86 9.50
N ASP A 66 3.62 4.89 9.21
CA ASP A 66 4.37 4.83 7.95
C ASP A 66 3.44 4.67 6.74
N ILE A 67 2.43 3.81 6.86
CA ILE A 67 1.43 3.57 5.80
C ILE A 67 0.60 4.84 5.55
N LEU A 68 0.17 5.53 6.62
CA LEU A 68 -0.60 6.78 6.50
C LEU A 68 0.24 7.89 5.87
N ALA A 69 1.51 8.01 6.24
CA ALA A 69 2.43 8.96 5.62
C ALA A 69 2.61 8.68 4.12
N LEU A 70 2.72 7.40 3.73
CA LEU A 70 2.77 6.98 2.33
C LEU A 70 1.49 7.37 1.57
N ILE A 71 0.31 7.08 2.14
CA ILE A 71 -0.98 7.43 1.51
C ILE A 71 -1.10 8.94 1.34
N LYS A 72 -0.75 9.72 2.36
CA LYS A 72 -0.75 11.19 2.29
C LYS A 72 0.21 11.72 1.21
N GLN A 73 1.39 11.13 1.08
CA GLN A 73 2.34 11.48 0.02
C GLN A 73 1.73 11.21 -1.36
N GLU A 74 1.09 10.06 -1.57
CA GLU A 74 0.46 9.73 -2.84
C GLU A 74 -0.76 10.61 -3.14
N ASN A 75 -1.52 11.00 -2.11
CA ASN A 75 -2.64 11.91 -2.27
C ASN A 75 -2.18 13.30 -2.79
N ARG A 76 -1.05 13.81 -2.27
CA ARG A 76 -0.45 15.08 -2.74
C ARG A 76 0.01 15.03 -4.20
N LYS A 77 0.26 13.85 -4.77
CA LYS A 77 0.60 13.66 -6.19
C LYS A 77 -0.62 13.60 -7.11
N GLY A 78 -1.82 13.90 -6.60
CA GLY A 78 -3.06 13.93 -7.38
C GLY A 78 -3.87 12.64 -7.32
N ARG A 79 -3.52 11.68 -6.46
CA ARG A 79 -4.38 10.52 -6.17
C ARG A 79 -5.39 10.86 -5.08
N THR A 80 -6.55 10.22 -5.07
CA THR A 80 -7.51 10.32 -3.96
C THR A 80 -7.70 8.94 -3.35
N THR A 81 -7.30 8.78 -2.09
CA THR A 81 -7.52 7.54 -1.34
C THR A 81 -8.66 7.74 -0.35
N LYS A 82 -9.66 6.86 -0.37
CA LYS A 82 -10.80 6.86 0.57
C LYS A 82 -10.87 5.52 1.31
N LYS A 83 -11.06 5.56 2.62
CA LYS A 83 -11.42 4.37 3.41
C LYS A 83 -12.92 4.14 3.27
N LEU A 84 -13.36 2.88 3.18
CA LEU A 84 -14.76 2.51 2.93
C LEU A 84 -15.70 2.86 4.10
N GLU A 85 -15.19 3.26 5.27
CA GLU A 85 -16.01 3.52 6.47
C GLU A 85 -15.82 4.89 7.15
N GLU A 86 -14.94 5.79 6.67
CA GLU A 86 -14.78 7.14 7.27
C GLU A 86 -14.35 8.20 6.25
N LYS A 87 -14.79 9.46 6.49
CA LYS A 87 -14.39 10.64 5.72
C LYS A 87 -12.94 11.02 6.03
N GLU A 88 -12.13 11.04 4.98
CA GLU A 88 -10.74 11.52 4.86
C GLU A 88 -9.67 10.77 5.68
N VAL A 89 -8.59 10.36 4.98
CA VAL A 89 -7.31 9.87 5.54
C VAL A 89 -6.22 10.89 5.23
#